data_AF-A0A348V5H0-F1
#
_entry.id   AF-A0A348V5H0-F1
#
_cell.length_a   1.000
_cell.length_b   1.000
_cell.length_c   1.000
_cell.angle_alpha   90.00
_cell.angle_beta   90.00
_cell.angle_gamma   90.00
#
_symmetry.space_group_name_H-M   'P 1'
#
loop_
_entity.id
_entity.type
_entity.pdbx_description
1 polymer ?
#
loop_
_entity_poly.entity_id
_entity_poly.type
_entity_poly.pdbx_seq_one_letter_code
_entity_poly.pdbx_strand_id
1 'polypeptide(L)' 'YFTEEPAFKEISMGMSGDYPVAIDEGSTMVRLGTVIFGER' A
#
# COMPACT_ATOMS: atom_id res chain seq x y z
N TYR A 1 16.00 10.90 7.43
CA TYR A 1 15.65 11.36 8.79
C TYR A 1 15.16 10.21 9.67
N PHE A 2 14.43 9.21 9.15
CA PHE A 2 13.89 8.08 9.95
C PHE A 2 14.49 6.70 9.62
N THR A 3 15.67 6.66 9.00
CA THR A 3 16.22 5.43 8.40
C THR A 3 16.45 4.29 9.39
N GLU A 4 16.70 4.61 10.68
CA GLU A 4 16.98 3.65 11.75
C GLU A 4 15.81 3.50 12.74
N GLU A 5 14.66 4.13 12.51
CA GLU A 5 13.51 4.09 13.42
C GLU A 5 12.63 2.87 13.09
N PRO A 6 12.58 1.82 13.93
CA PRO A 6 11.81 0.61 13.63
C PRO A 6 10.32 0.86 13.49
N ALA A 7 9.79 1.91 14.13
CA ALA A 7 8.40 2.31 14.01
C ALA A 7 8.07 2.97 12.65
N PHE A 8 9.07 3.40 11.88
CA PHE A 8 8.91 4.12 10.62
C PHE A 8 9.29 3.26 9.39
N LYS A 9 8.85 2.00 9.40
CA LYS A 9 9.11 1.03 8.32
C LYS A 9 7.94 0.80 7.37
N GLU A 10 6.76 1.29 7.72
CA GLU A 10 5.53 1.01 6.98
C GLU A 10 5.27 2.07 5.90
N ILE A 11 4.97 1.62 4.69
CA ILE A 11 4.62 2.45 3.55
C ILE A 11 3.22 2.06 3.09
N SER A 12 2.23 2.90 3.43
CA SER A 12 0.85 2.69 3.00
C SER A 12 0.59 3.39 1.67
N MET A 13 0.64 2.63 0.56
CA MET A 13 0.37 3.14 -0.79
C MET A 13 -0.27 2.07 -1.68
N GLY A 14 -0.97 2.50 -2.72
CA GLY A 14 -1.78 1.63 -3.58
C GLY A 14 -3.23 1.49 -3.11
N MET A 15 -4.13 1.59 -4.07
CA MET A 15 -5.58 1.42 -4.01
C MET A 15 -6.01 0.29 -4.97
N SER A 16 -7.31 0.00 -5.04
CA SER A 16 -7.87 -1.01 -5.94
C SER A 16 -7.35 -0.98 -7.40
N GLY A 17 -6.98 0.18 -7.95
CA GLY A 17 -6.56 0.33 -9.35
C GLY A 17 -5.04 0.28 -9.60
N ASP A 18 -4.21 0.46 -8.57
CA ASP A 18 -2.77 0.67 -8.71
C ASP A 18 -1.94 -0.08 -7.64
N TYR A 19 -2.58 -0.94 -6.83
CA TYR A 19 -1.89 -1.75 -5.84
C TYR A 19 -0.75 -2.64 -6.40
N PRO A 20 -0.77 -3.14 -7.66
CA PRO A 20 0.36 -3.90 -8.19
C PRO A 20 1.63 -3.05 -8.32
N VAL A 21 1.49 -1.85 -8.90
CA VAL A 21 2.61 -0.88 -9.02
C VAL A 21 3.09 -0.46 -7.63
N ALA A 22 2.17 -0.28 -6.68
CA ALA A 22 2.53 0.06 -5.32
C ALA A 22 3.39 -1.02 -4.66
N ILE A 23 3.11 -2.30 -4.91
CA ILE A 23 3.92 -3.42 -4.41
C ILE A 23 5.32 -3.38 -5.04
N ASP A 24 5.40 -3.17 -6.36
CA ASP A 24 6.67 -3.08 -7.08
C ASP A 24 7.56 -1.93 -6.58
N GLU A 25 6.95 -0.83 -6.13
CA GLU A 25 7.63 0.36 -5.57
C GLU A 25 7.88 0.28 -4.04
N GLY A 26 7.60 -0.87 -3.41
CA GLY A 26 7.94 -1.11 -2.00
C GLY A 26 6.85 -0.78 -0.98
N SER A 27 5.58 -0.75 -1.37
CA SER A 27 4.46 -0.65 -0.43
C SER A 27 4.47 -1.84 0.54
N THR A 28 4.28 -1.54 1.83
CA THR A 28 4.08 -2.57 2.86
C THR A 28 2.60 -2.77 3.19
N MET A 29 1.73 -1.85 2.73
CA MET A 29 0.30 -1.88 3.00
C MET A 29 -0.50 -1.26 1.85
N VAL A 30 -1.39 -2.05 1.25
CA VAL A 30 -2.29 -1.63 0.16
C VAL A 30 -3.74 -1.50 0.66
N ARG A 31 -4.54 -0.67 0.00
CA ARG A 31 -5.93 -0.38 0.39
C ARG A 31 -6.90 -0.86 -0.66
N LEU A 32 -7.61 -1.96 -0.39
CA LEU A 32 -8.47 -2.60 -1.37
C LEU A 32 -9.95 -2.50 -0.97
N GLY A 33 -10.73 -1.84 -1.81
CA GLY A 33 -12.19 -1.71 -1.65
C GLY A 33 -12.90 -2.44 -2.78
N THR A 34 -13.05 -1.78 -3.93
CA THR A 34 -13.69 -2.31 -5.14
C THR A 34 -13.16 -3.68 -5.58
N VAL A 35 -11.85 -3.94 -5.46
CA VAL A 35 -11.28 -5.25 -5.83
C VAL A 35 -11.77 -6.39 -4.93
N ILE A 36 -12.06 -6.11 -3.65
CA ILE A 36 -12.55 -7.11 -2.70
C ILE A 36 -14.08 -7.20 -2.73
N PHE A 37 -14.75 -6.05 -2.78
CA PHE A 37 -16.20 -5.95 -2.54
C PHE A 37 -17.02 -5.69 -3.80
N GLY A 38 -16.39 -5.45 -4.95
CA GLY A 38 -17.06 -5.04 -6.20
C GLY A 38 -17.43 -3.56 -6.24
N GLU A 39 -18.00 -3.15 -7.38
CA GLU A 39 -18.63 -1.84 -7.53
C GLU A 39 -19.97 -1.79 -6.76
N ARG A 40 -20.36 -0.60 -6.32
CA ARG A 40 -21.64 -0.36 -5.64
C ARG A 40 -22.71 0.11 -6.62
#